data_AF-A0A355B7V2-F1
#
_entry.id   AF-A0A355B7V2-F1
#
_cell.length_a   1.000
_cell.length_b   1.000
_cell.length_c   1.000
_cell.angle_alpha   90.00
_cell.angle_beta   90.00
_cell.angle_gamma   90.00
#
_symmetry.space_group_name_H-M   'P 1'
#
loop_
_entity.id
_entity.type
_entity.pdbx_description
1 polymer ?
#
loop_
_entity_poly.entity_id
_entity_poly.type
_entity_poly.pdbx_seq_one_letter_code
_entity_poly.pdbx_strand_id
1 'polypeptide(L)'
;PCSQPESQLLKRIFQEFSPEYCFNMHDQRTIYGVGDSNKSAVVSFLAPAFNAARDINMHRSKAMQLIVSMNQELQKYIPNQVARYNDAYCDSCFGDYFTTQNAITILFEAG
;
A
#
# COMPACT_ATOMS: atom_id res chain seq x y z
N PRO A 1 16.10 12.54 -0.87
CA PRO A 1 14.71 12.05 -0.94
C PRO A 1 13.96 12.65 -2.14
N CYS A 2 13.57 11.81 -3.13
CA CYS A 2 12.81 12.13 -4.36
C CYS A 2 12.94 13.58 -4.86
N SER A 3 14.07 13.86 -5.53
CA SER A 3 14.42 15.16 -6.11
C SER A 3 13.90 15.37 -7.54
N GLN A 4 13.28 14.34 -8.12
CA GLN A 4 12.76 14.34 -9.48
C GLN A 4 11.56 15.31 -9.58
N PRO A 5 11.42 16.04 -10.71
CA PRO A 5 10.38 17.06 -10.85
C PRO A 5 8.96 16.48 -10.69
N GLU A 6 8.71 15.26 -11.15
CA GLU A 6 7.43 14.56 -11.00
C GLU A 6 7.11 14.28 -9.54
N SER A 7 8.13 13.93 -8.75
CA SER A 7 7.95 13.68 -7.31
C SER A 7 7.60 14.95 -6.56
N GLN A 8 8.21 16.08 -6.95
CA GLN A 8 7.91 17.38 -6.34
C GLN A 8 6.51 17.85 -6.71
N LEU A 9 6.09 17.65 -7.96
CA LEU A 9 4.73 17.95 -8.41
C LEU A 9 3.69 17.12 -7.64
N LEU A 10 3.90 15.80 -7.51
CA LEU A 10 2.98 14.93 -6.78
C LEU A 10 2.85 15.33 -5.30
N LYS A 11 3.98 15.65 -4.64
CA LYS A 11 3.96 16.15 -3.26
C LYS A 11 3.17 17.45 -3.12
N ARG A 12 3.39 18.38 -4.05
CA ARG A 12 2.65 19.65 -4.07
C ARG A 12 1.15 19.42 -4.23
N ILE A 13 0.74 18.62 -5.22
CA ILE A 13 -0.67 18.29 -5.44
C ILE A 13 -1.27 17.59 -4.21
N PHE A 14 -0.55 16.66 -3.61
CA PHE A 14 -1.01 15.99 -2.38
C PHE A 14 -1.24 17.00 -1.24
N GLN A 15 -0.32 17.95 -1.04
CA GLN A 15 -0.45 18.98 -0.01
C GLN A 15 -1.62 19.95 -0.30
N GLU A 16 -1.82 20.34 -1.56
CA GLU A 16 -2.91 21.23 -1.97
C GLU A 16 -4.29 20.53 -1.91
N PHE A 17 -4.34 19.26 -2.29
CA PHE A 17 -5.59 18.47 -2.30
C PHE A 17 -5.95 17.93 -0.91
N SER A 18 -4.95 17.64 -0.07
CA SER A 18 -5.10 17.09 1.29
C SER A 18 -6.04 15.86 1.34
N PRO A 19 -5.74 14.77 0.60
CA PRO A 19 -6.62 13.62 0.51
C PRO A 19 -6.76 12.88 1.85
N GLU A 20 -7.97 12.40 2.14
CA GLU A 20 -8.18 11.44 3.24
C GLU A 20 -7.69 10.03 2.85
N TYR A 21 -7.87 9.63 1.58
CA TYR A 21 -7.51 8.30 1.07
C TYR A 21 -6.50 8.38 -0.08
N CYS A 22 -5.54 7.46 -0.09
CA CYS A 22 -4.55 7.36 -1.15
C CYS A 22 -4.41 5.90 -1.61
N PHE A 23 -4.81 5.63 -2.85
CA PHE A 23 -4.61 4.34 -3.49
C PHE A 23 -3.33 4.39 -4.34
N ASN A 24 -2.30 3.71 -3.87
CA ASN A 24 -1.00 3.63 -4.53
C ASN A 24 -0.93 2.34 -5.37
N MET A 25 -1.28 2.46 -6.65
CA MET A 25 -1.44 1.32 -7.56
C MET A 25 -0.14 1.01 -8.30
N HIS A 26 0.26 -0.26 -8.32
CA HIS A 26 1.38 -0.73 -9.15
C HIS A 26 0.99 -1.98 -9.94
N ASP A 27 1.77 -2.28 -10.96
CA ASP A 27 1.69 -3.56 -11.66
C ASP A 27 2.54 -4.60 -10.94
N GLN A 28 2.03 -5.82 -10.80
CA GLN A 28 2.76 -6.96 -10.28
C GLN A 28 3.22 -7.87 -11.43
N ARG A 29 4.40 -8.47 -11.33
CA ARG A 29 4.75 -9.62 -12.18
C ARG A 29 4.17 -10.90 -11.55
N THR A 30 3.60 -11.80 -12.34
CA THR A 30 2.95 -13.06 -11.92
C THR A 30 3.85 -14.11 -11.24
N ILE A 31 5.13 -13.79 -11.02
CA ILE A 31 6.15 -14.68 -10.47
C ILE A 31 6.24 -14.70 -8.93
N TYR A 32 5.46 -13.86 -8.24
CA TYR A 32 5.47 -13.82 -6.77
C TYR A 32 4.43 -14.79 -6.20
N GLY A 33 4.87 -15.70 -5.31
CA GLY A 33 4.01 -16.67 -4.65
C GLY A 33 3.32 -16.12 -3.40
N VAL A 34 2.15 -16.67 -3.06
CA VAL A 34 1.48 -16.41 -1.77
C VAL A 34 2.11 -17.31 -0.70
N GLY A 35 3.03 -16.76 0.10
CA GLY A 35 3.73 -17.52 1.16
C GLY A 35 4.46 -18.76 0.62
N ASP A 36 4.35 -19.90 1.30
CA ASP A 36 4.93 -21.20 0.86
C ASP A 36 4.01 -21.98 -0.09
N SER A 37 2.95 -21.36 -0.64
CA SER A 37 2.01 -22.05 -1.51
C SER A 37 2.48 -22.03 -2.98
N ASN A 38 2.10 -23.07 -3.75
CA ASN A 38 2.30 -23.11 -5.21
C ASN A 38 1.37 -22.15 -5.98
N LYS A 39 0.73 -21.17 -5.33
CA LYS A 39 -0.18 -20.21 -5.97
C LYS A 39 0.52 -18.87 -6.15
N SER A 40 0.46 -18.33 -7.37
CA SER A 40 0.87 -16.95 -7.65
C SER A 40 -0.06 -15.97 -6.94
N ALA A 41 0.51 -14.93 -6.35
CA ALA A 41 -0.22 -13.77 -5.87
C ALA A 41 -0.70 -12.96 -7.08
N VAL A 42 -2.01 -12.89 -7.28
CA VAL A 42 -2.65 -12.09 -8.33
C VAL A 42 -2.81 -10.64 -7.87
N VAL A 43 -3.03 -10.45 -6.56
CA VAL A 43 -3.07 -9.13 -5.94
C VAL A 43 -2.32 -9.16 -4.63
N SER A 44 -1.55 -8.13 -4.34
CA SER A 44 -0.82 -8.01 -3.08
C SER A 44 -1.10 -6.64 -2.46
N PHE A 45 -1.38 -6.60 -1.16
CA PHE A 45 -1.72 -5.36 -0.45
C PHE A 45 -0.67 -4.96 0.60
N LEU A 46 -0.61 -3.67 0.89
CA LEU A 46 0.15 -3.12 2.01
C LEU A 46 -0.53 -1.86 2.58
N ALA A 47 -0.67 -1.82 3.90
CA ALA A 47 -0.81 -0.57 4.64
C ALA A 47 0.61 -0.07 4.98
N PRO A 48 1.13 0.97 4.29
CA PRO A 48 2.52 1.39 4.43
C PRO A 48 2.85 1.81 5.88
N ALA A 49 4.13 1.82 6.23
CA ALA A 49 4.56 2.07 7.60
C ALA A 49 4.46 3.57 7.94
N PHE A 50 3.89 3.87 9.11
CA PHE A 50 3.75 5.27 9.56
C PHE A 50 5.10 5.90 9.95
N ASN A 51 6.02 5.09 10.48
CA ASN A 51 7.35 5.50 10.89
C ASN A 51 8.30 4.29 10.92
N ALA A 52 9.58 4.52 11.24
CA ALA A 52 10.59 3.47 11.31
C ALA A 52 10.28 2.37 12.34
N ALA A 53 9.57 2.71 13.43
CA ALA A 53 9.11 1.75 14.44
C ALA A 53 7.90 0.91 13.97
N ARG A 54 7.31 1.26 12.82
CA ARG A 54 6.09 0.67 12.26
C ARG A 54 4.91 0.77 13.20
N ASP A 55 4.77 1.93 13.85
CA ASP A 55 3.61 2.20 14.70
C ASP A 55 2.30 2.13 13.90
N ILE A 56 1.21 1.80 14.59
CA ILE A 56 -0.14 1.78 14.04
C ILE A 56 -0.91 2.96 14.61
N ASN A 57 -0.91 4.07 13.88
CA ASN A 57 -1.80 5.19 14.18
C ASN A 57 -3.23 4.90 13.67
N MET A 58 -4.17 5.80 13.96
CA MET A 58 -5.56 5.63 13.54
C MET A 58 -5.74 5.52 12.01
N HIS A 59 -4.92 6.23 11.23
CA HIS A 59 -5.01 6.23 9.76
C HIS A 59 -4.52 4.92 9.15
N ARG A 60 -3.37 4.41 9.65
CA ARG A 60 -2.84 3.11 9.26
C ARG A 60 -3.77 1.97 9.69
N SER A 61 -4.36 2.06 10.88
CA SER A 61 -5.38 1.10 11.33
C SER A 61 -6.58 1.06 10.38
N LYS A 62 -7.09 2.22 9.96
CA LYS A 62 -8.17 2.30 8.95
C LYS A 62 -7.76 1.67 7.61
N ALA A 63 -6.54 1.93 7.13
CA ALA A 63 -6.02 1.31 5.91
C ALA A 63 -5.99 -0.23 6.01
N MET A 64 -5.53 -0.76 7.16
CA MET A 64 -5.52 -2.20 7.42
C MET A 64 -6.94 -2.79 7.41
N GLN A 65 -7.92 -2.12 8.02
CA GLN A 65 -9.33 -2.57 8.03
C GLN A 65 -9.94 -2.60 6.62
N LEU A 66 -9.61 -1.59 5.78
CA LEU A 66 -10.04 -1.57 4.38
C LEU A 66 -9.41 -2.71 3.59
N ILE A 67 -8.11 -2.98 3.77
CA ILE A 67 -7.43 -4.11 3.12
C ILE A 67 -8.07 -5.45 3.51
N VAL A 68 -8.44 -5.63 4.79
CA VAL A 68 -9.15 -6.84 5.24
C VAL A 68 -10.48 -6.99 4.51
N SER A 69 -11.23 -5.91 4.38
CA SER A 69 -12.53 -5.90 3.67
C SER A 69 -12.36 -6.20 2.17
N MET A 70 -11.35 -5.60 1.52
CA MET A 70 -11.01 -5.87 0.13
C MET A 70 -10.60 -7.33 -0.09
N ASN A 71 -9.76 -7.88 0.80
CA ASN A 71 -9.37 -9.27 0.73
C ASN A 71 -10.60 -10.19 0.86
N GLN A 72 -11.48 -9.97 1.83
CA GLN A 72 -12.70 -10.77 1.99
C GLN A 72 -13.55 -10.80 0.72
N GLU A 73 -13.67 -9.67 0.02
CA GLU A 73 -14.38 -9.62 -1.26
C GLU A 73 -13.63 -10.38 -2.36
N LEU A 74 -12.33 -10.13 -2.50
CA LEU A 74 -11.50 -10.77 -3.53
C LEU A 74 -11.42 -12.28 -3.36
N GLN A 75 -11.45 -12.82 -2.13
CA GLN A 75 -11.45 -14.26 -1.90
C GLN A 75 -12.64 -14.99 -2.55
N LYS A 76 -13.74 -14.29 -2.86
CA LYS A 76 -14.90 -14.86 -3.58
C LYS A 76 -14.59 -15.14 -5.06
N TYR A 77 -13.59 -14.45 -5.62
CA TYR A 77 -13.23 -14.51 -7.04
C TYR A 77 -11.85 -15.16 -7.26
N ILE A 78 -10.88 -14.84 -6.40
CA ILE A 78 -9.48 -15.28 -6.49
C ILE A 78 -9.00 -15.93 -5.18
N PRO A 79 -9.59 -17.09 -4.80
CA PRO A 79 -9.34 -17.70 -3.49
C PRO A 79 -7.88 -18.13 -3.29
N ASN A 80 -7.29 -17.65 -2.20
CA ASN A 80 -5.90 -17.83 -1.79
C ASN A 80 -4.88 -17.28 -2.80
N GLN A 81 -5.24 -16.23 -3.54
CA GLN A 81 -4.35 -15.54 -4.50
C GLN A 81 -4.11 -14.07 -4.11
N VAL A 82 -4.37 -13.72 -2.84
CA VAL A 82 -4.09 -12.40 -2.29
C VAL A 82 -2.94 -12.51 -1.30
N ALA A 83 -1.90 -11.70 -1.46
CA ALA A 83 -0.74 -11.67 -0.56
C ALA A 83 -0.58 -10.32 0.16
N ARG A 84 0.39 -10.27 1.08
CA ARG A 84 0.78 -9.07 1.82
C ARG A 84 2.27 -8.78 1.54
N TYR A 85 2.60 -7.52 1.25
CA TYR A 85 4.01 -7.09 1.15
C TYR A 85 4.71 -6.95 2.50
N ASN A 86 6.05 -6.99 2.43
CA ASN A 86 6.90 -6.56 3.51
C ASN A 86 6.64 -5.07 3.84
N ASP A 87 6.49 -4.76 5.12
CA ASP A 87 6.19 -3.43 5.64
C ASP A 87 7.44 -2.69 6.14
N ALA A 88 8.59 -2.94 5.51
CA ALA A 88 9.82 -2.22 5.77
C ALA A 88 9.65 -0.73 5.48
N TYR A 89 10.02 0.11 6.44
CA TYR A 89 9.90 1.57 6.32
C TYR A 89 10.97 2.16 5.38
N CYS A 90 10.54 3.07 4.52
CA CYS A 90 11.32 3.81 3.56
C CYS A 90 10.85 5.28 3.54
N ASP A 91 11.63 6.16 4.17
CA ASP A 91 11.37 7.61 4.28
C ASP A 91 11.20 8.33 2.92
N SER A 92 11.78 7.75 1.86
CA SER A 92 11.80 8.30 0.51
C SER A 92 10.75 7.70 -0.42
N CYS A 93 9.97 6.73 0.06
CA CYS A 93 8.94 6.07 -0.73
C CYS A 93 7.57 6.76 -0.55
N PHE A 94 6.80 6.87 -1.63
CA PHE A 94 5.52 7.61 -1.61
C PHE A 94 4.49 7.04 -0.64
N GLY A 95 4.37 5.71 -0.53
CA GLY A 95 3.40 5.07 0.35
C GLY A 95 3.59 5.45 1.83
N ASP A 96 4.83 5.35 2.31
CA ASP A 96 5.19 5.73 3.67
C ASP A 96 5.09 7.25 3.86
N TYR A 97 5.54 8.04 2.88
CA TYR A 97 5.39 9.49 2.91
C TYR A 97 3.91 9.90 3.13
N PHE A 98 2.98 9.41 2.32
CA PHE A 98 1.56 9.75 2.47
C PHE A 98 0.99 9.28 3.81
N THR A 99 1.40 8.09 4.28
CA THR A 99 1.01 7.57 5.60
C THR A 99 1.52 8.45 6.74
N THR A 100 2.76 8.94 6.66
CA THR A 100 3.34 9.87 7.67
C THR A 100 2.58 11.20 7.71
N GLN A 101 1.99 11.61 6.58
CA GLN A 101 1.13 12.78 6.48
C GLN A 101 -0.32 12.49 6.89
N ASN A 102 -0.58 11.33 7.53
CA ASN A 102 -1.89 10.89 8.01
C ASN A 102 -2.93 10.58 6.92
N ALA A 103 -2.55 10.43 5.65
CA ALA A 103 -3.45 9.89 4.66
C ALA A 103 -3.66 8.38 4.86
N ILE A 104 -4.89 7.92 4.70
CA ILE A 104 -5.23 6.49 4.72
C ILE A 104 -4.73 5.89 3.40
N THR A 105 -3.52 5.34 3.45
CA THR A 105 -2.81 4.88 2.25
C THR A 105 -2.91 3.38 2.10
N ILE A 106 -3.37 2.93 0.94
CA ILE A 106 -3.44 1.53 0.54
C ILE A 106 -2.56 1.38 -0.69
N LEU A 107 -1.50 0.58 -0.55
CA LEU A 107 -0.73 0.13 -1.70
C LEU A 107 -1.29 -1.21 -2.15
N PHE A 108 -1.48 -1.35 -3.46
CA PHE A 108 -1.70 -2.66 -4.05
C PHE A 108 -0.92 -2.82 -5.34
N GLU A 109 -0.50 -4.05 -5.58
CA GLU A 109 0.04 -4.48 -6.86
C GLU A 109 -0.86 -5.57 -7.43
N ALA A 110 -1.15 -5.51 -8.72
CA ALA A 110 -1.99 -6.50 -9.40
C ALA A 110 -1.31 -6.99 -10.69
N GLY A 111 -1.40 -8.29 -10.97
CA GLY A 111 -0.74 -8.92 -12.13
C GLY A 111 -1.26 -10.31 -12.45
#